data_AF-A0A396GBF5-F1
#
_entry.id   AF-A0A396GBF5-F1
#
_cell.length_a   1.000
_cell.length_b   1.000
_cell.length_c   1.000
_cell.angle_alpha   90.00
_cell.angle_beta   90.00
_cell.angle_gamma   90.00
#
_symmetry.space_group_name_H-M   'P 1'
#
loop_
_entity.id
_entity.type
_entity.pdbx_description
1 polymer ?
#
loop_
_entity_poly.entity_id
_entity_poly.type
_entity_poly.pdbx_seq_one_letter_code
_entity_poly.pdbx_strand_id
1 'polypeptide(L)'
;MEKDIFLDICCFFIGKDRAYVTEILNGCGLHAVIGIAILIERSLVKMEKNNKIGMHDLIRDMGREIVCESSTKEPGKLSRLWFHQDAHDILTKNSGTETVEGLILRFERTSRVCFSADSFKEMKNLRLLQLDNVDLTGDYGYLSKELRWVHWQKSAFRYIPDDLYLGNLVVIDLKHSNIKQVWNETKVEF
;
A
#
# COMPACT_ATOMS: atom_id res chain seq x y z
N MET A 1 -16.37 -7.94 -2.68
CA MET A 1 -16.27 -7.38 -1.31
C MET A 1 -15.43 -8.27 -0.40
N GLU A 2 -15.90 -9.42 0.09
CA GLU A 2 -15.11 -10.27 1.00
C GLU A 2 -13.86 -10.83 0.33
N LYS A 3 -13.96 -11.13 -0.97
CA LYS A 3 -12.82 -11.52 -1.80
C LYS A 3 -11.73 -10.44 -1.79
N ASP A 4 -12.10 -9.18 -2.00
CA ASP A 4 -11.15 -8.06 -2.05
C ASP A 4 -10.49 -7.81 -0.70
N ILE A 5 -11.27 -7.89 0.39
CA ILE A 5 -10.76 -7.84 1.78
C ILE A 5 -9.75 -8.97 2.00
N PHE A 6 -10.08 -10.18 1.59
CA PHE A 6 -9.20 -11.34 1.73
C PHE A 6 -7.88 -11.13 0.99
N LEU A 7 -7.94 -10.74 -0.29
CA LEU A 7 -6.74 -10.50 -1.10
C LEU A 7 -5.89 -9.34 -0.56
N ASP A 8 -6.53 -8.26 -0.11
CA ASP A 8 -5.84 -7.14 0.54
C ASP A 8 -5.14 -7.59 1.82
N ILE A 9 -5.78 -8.45 2.63
CA ILE A 9 -5.16 -9.01 3.83
C ILE A 9 -3.94 -9.86 3.47
N CYS A 10 -4.07 -10.80 2.53
CA CYS A 10 -3.00 -11.71 2.10
C CYS A 10 -1.72 -10.96 1.66
N CYS A 11 -1.91 -9.82 0.99
CA CYS A 11 -0.82 -9.03 0.42
C CYS A 11 -0.25 -8.02 1.42
N PHE A 12 -1.10 -7.22 2.09
CA PHE A 12 -0.67 -5.98 2.76
C PHE A 12 -0.78 -6.00 4.29
N PHE A 13 -1.74 -6.76 4.85
CA PHE A 13 -2.19 -6.53 6.23
C PHE A 13 -1.92 -7.65 7.23
N ILE A 14 -1.27 -8.74 6.83
CA ILE A 14 -0.81 -9.78 7.76
C ILE A 14 0.10 -9.15 8.84
N GLY A 15 -0.20 -9.43 10.10
CA GLY A 15 0.53 -8.96 11.28
C GLY A 15 0.17 -7.54 11.73
N LYS A 16 -0.76 -6.85 11.05
CA LYS A 16 -1.26 -5.53 11.47
C LYS A 16 -2.46 -5.67 12.43
N ASP A 17 -2.69 -4.65 13.25
CA ASP A 17 -3.83 -4.61 14.17
C ASP A 17 -5.17 -4.59 13.42
N ARG A 18 -6.16 -5.31 13.93
CA ARG A 18 -7.47 -5.44 13.28
C ARG A 18 -8.20 -4.11 13.15
N ALA A 19 -8.18 -3.24 14.16
CA ALA A 19 -8.89 -1.96 14.09
C ALA A 19 -8.28 -1.07 13.00
N TYR A 20 -6.94 -1.03 12.95
CA TYR A 20 -6.20 -0.33 11.90
C TYR A 20 -6.55 -0.82 10.49
N VAL A 21 -6.58 -2.14 10.28
CA VAL A 21 -6.94 -2.74 8.99
C VAL A 21 -8.40 -2.46 8.63
N THR A 22 -9.29 -2.51 9.62
CA THR A 22 -10.73 -2.26 9.43
C THR A 22 -10.98 -0.82 8.97
N GLU A 23 -10.31 0.16 9.56
CA GLU A 23 -10.41 1.57 9.20
C GLU A 23 -10.02 1.82 7.74
N ILE A 24 -8.85 1.31 7.33
CA ILE A 24 -8.34 1.47 5.95
C ILE A 24 -9.28 0.82 4.93
N LEU A 25 -9.71 -0.42 5.18
CA LEU A 25 -10.56 -1.15 4.24
C LEU A 25 -11.99 -0.57 4.19
N ASN A 26 -12.49 0.00 5.28
CA ASN A 26 -13.74 0.77 5.26
C ASN A 26 -13.62 2.04 4.43
N GLY A 27 -12.50 2.78 4.50
CA GLY A 27 -12.28 3.93 3.63
C GLY A 27 -12.06 3.56 2.16
N CYS A 28 -11.74 2.29 1.87
CA CYS A 28 -11.83 1.71 0.52
C CYS A 28 -13.27 1.30 0.12
N GLY A 29 -14.27 1.46 0.98
CA GLY A 29 -15.66 1.07 0.71
C GLY A 29 -15.97 -0.42 0.90
N LEU A 30 -15.11 -1.19 1.59
CA LEU A 30 -15.22 -2.66 1.65
C LEU A 30 -15.99 -3.22 2.85
N HIS A 31 -16.66 -2.40 3.68
CA HIS A 31 -17.42 -2.87 4.86
C HIS A 31 -16.67 -3.90 5.73
N ALA A 32 -15.41 -3.58 6.05
CA ALA A 32 -14.42 -4.47 6.62
C ALA A 32 -14.80 -5.08 7.96
N VAL A 33 -15.64 -4.41 8.76
CA VAL A 33 -16.11 -4.94 10.06
C VAL A 33 -16.80 -6.29 9.87
N ILE A 34 -17.73 -6.36 8.91
CA ILE A 34 -18.52 -7.56 8.61
C ILE A 34 -17.65 -8.54 7.82
N GLY A 35 -16.94 -8.05 6.80
CA GLY A 35 -16.13 -8.91 5.95
C GLY A 35 -15.03 -9.66 6.71
N ILE A 36 -14.31 -9.00 7.63
CA ILE A 36 -13.29 -9.64 8.47
C ILE A 36 -13.92 -10.67 9.41
N ALA A 37 -15.10 -10.39 9.97
CA ALA A 37 -15.80 -11.35 10.83
C ALA A 37 -16.13 -12.65 10.07
N ILE A 38 -16.67 -12.53 8.85
CA ILE A 38 -16.96 -13.67 7.98
C ILE A 38 -15.69 -14.46 7.62
N LEU A 39 -14.57 -13.78 7.34
CA LEU A 39 -13.30 -14.45 7.06
C LEU A 39 -12.75 -15.22 8.27
N ILE A 40 -12.99 -14.73 9.48
CA ILE A 40 -12.63 -15.42 10.73
C ILE A 40 -13.52 -16.65 10.93
N GLU A 41 -14.83 -16.53 10.76
CA GLU A 41 -15.78 -17.65 10.84
C GLU A 41 -15.43 -18.78 9.86
N ARG A 42 -14.93 -18.41 8.66
CA ARG A 42 -14.46 -19.36 7.64
C ARG A 42 -13.04 -19.88 7.86
N SER A 43 -12.39 -19.49 8.96
CA SER A 43 -11.00 -19.86 9.28
C SER A 43 -9.98 -19.43 8.20
N LEU A 44 -10.33 -18.44 7.38
CA LEU A 44 -9.43 -17.86 6.37
C LEU A 44 -8.50 -16.82 6.99
N VAL A 45 -8.99 -16.13 8.03
CA VAL A 45 -8.23 -15.20 8.86
C VAL A 45 -8.30 -15.67 10.30
N LYS A 46 -7.22 -15.48 11.07
CA LYS A 46 -7.20 -15.75 12.50
C LYS A 46 -6.78 -14.51 13.28
N MET A 47 -7.20 -14.43 14.53
CA MET A 47 -6.72 -13.40 15.45
C MET A 47 -5.50 -13.90 16.19
N GLU A 48 -4.39 -13.19 16.05
CA GLU A 48 -3.17 -13.45 16.80
C GLU A 48 -3.10 -12.62 18.08
N LYS A 49 -2.03 -12.83 18.85
CA LYS A 49 -1.76 -12.03 20.07
C LYS A 49 -1.80 -10.54 19.74
N ASN A 50 -2.31 -9.75 20.68
CA ASN A 50 -2.47 -8.30 20.55
C ASN A 50 -3.41 -7.88 19.41
N ASN A 51 -4.47 -8.65 19.14
CA ASN A 51 -5.51 -8.29 18.18
C ASN A 51 -5.00 -8.09 16.73
N LYS A 52 -3.93 -8.80 16.37
CA LYS A 52 -3.34 -8.74 15.03
C LYS A 52 -4.03 -9.71 14.08
N ILE A 53 -4.16 -9.30 12.82
CA ILE A 53 -4.62 -10.14 11.73
C ILE A 53 -3.54 -11.17 11.41
N GLY A 54 -3.85 -12.44 11.56
CA GLY A 54 -3.02 -13.56 11.16
C GLY A 54 -3.68 -14.38 10.05
N MET A 55 -2.86 -15.18 9.38
CA MET A 55 -3.31 -16.10 8.33
C MET A 55 -2.39 -17.32 8.32
N HIS A 56 -2.91 -18.49 7.94
CA HIS A 56 -2.06 -19.66 7.71
C HIS A 56 -1.27 -19.47 6.41
N ASP A 57 -0.01 -19.92 6.39
CA ASP A 57 0.88 -19.73 5.24
C ASP A 57 0.27 -20.28 3.94
N LEU A 58 -0.35 -21.47 3.97
CA LEU A 58 -1.03 -22.04 2.81
C LEU A 58 -2.17 -21.16 2.30
N ILE A 59 -2.98 -20.58 3.18
CA ILE A 59 -4.10 -19.71 2.80
C ILE A 59 -3.59 -18.40 2.21
N ARG A 60 -2.53 -17.83 2.80
CA ARG A 60 -1.85 -16.64 2.29
C ARG A 60 -1.32 -16.90 0.88
N ASP A 61 -0.63 -18.01 0.68
CA ASP A 61 0.01 -18.34 -0.58
C ASP A 61 -1.04 -18.63 -1.65
N MET A 62 -2.14 -19.31 -1.31
CA MET A 62 -3.32 -19.44 -2.17
C MET A 62 -3.92 -18.08 -2.56
N GLY A 63 -4.09 -17.16 -1.61
CA GLY A 63 -4.62 -15.83 -1.89
C GLY A 63 -3.72 -15.03 -2.83
N ARG A 64 -2.41 -15.15 -2.68
CA ARG A 64 -1.41 -14.53 -3.56
C ARG A 64 -1.41 -15.14 -4.96
N GLU A 65 -1.57 -16.46 -5.06
CA GLU A 65 -1.67 -17.15 -6.35
C GLU A 65 -2.92 -16.71 -7.12
N ILE A 66 -4.06 -16.50 -6.44
CA ILE A 66 -5.28 -15.96 -7.08
C ILE A 66 -5.04 -14.59 -7.71
N VAL A 67 -4.23 -13.73 -7.06
CA VAL A 67 -3.85 -12.43 -7.65
C VAL A 67 -3.04 -12.66 -8.94
N CYS A 68 -2.09 -13.59 -8.91
CA CYS A 68 -1.25 -13.93 -10.06
C CYS A 68 -2.06 -14.51 -11.23
N GLU A 69 -2.88 -15.54 -10.97
CA GLU A 69 -3.69 -16.24 -11.98
C GLU A 69 -4.73 -15.35 -12.66
N SER A 70 -5.22 -14.32 -11.95
CA SER A 70 -6.19 -13.38 -12.50
C SER A 70 -5.62 -12.47 -13.61
N SER A 71 -4.30 -12.48 -13.83
CA SER A 71 -3.64 -11.66 -14.84
C SER A 71 -2.85 -12.51 -15.85
N THR A 72 -2.76 -12.06 -17.10
CA THR A 72 -1.77 -12.55 -18.06
C THR A 72 -0.36 -12.37 -17.48
N LYS A 73 0.66 -13.12 -17.95
CA LYS A 73 2.08 -13.13 -17.49
C LYS A 73 2.81 -11.77 -17.38
N GLU A 74 2.13 -10.65 -17.56
CA GLU A 74 2.62 -9.28 -17.43
C GLU A 74 2.34 -8.73 -16.03
N PRO A 75 3.38 -8.47 -15.22
CA PRO A 75 3.23 -7.96 -13.86
C PRO A 75 2.41 -6.68 -13.75
N GLY A 76 2.45 -5.81 -14.76
CA GLY A 76 1.71 -4.54 -14.79
C GLY A 76 0.19 -4.69 -14.77
N LYS A 77 -0.34 -5.89 -15.05
CA LYS A 77 -1.78 -6.21 -15.02
C LYS A 77 -2.25 -6.81 -13.68
N LEU A 78 -1.33 -6.98 -12.73
CA LEU A 78 -1.67 -7.46 -11.39
C LEU A 78 -2.37 -6.35 -10.62
N SER A 79 -3.46 -6.69 -9.93
CA SER A 79 -4.12 -5.72 -9.05
C SER A 79 -3.32 -5.41 -7.79
N ARG A 80 -2.53 -6.37 -7.31
CA ARG A 80 -1.80 -6.27 -6.04
C ARG A 80 -0.36 -6.73 -6.22
N LEU A 81 0.56 -5.77 -6.21
CA LEU A 81 1.99 -5.99 -6.36
C LEU A 81 2.61 -6.23 -4.98
N TRP A 82 2.69 -7.50 -4.58
CA TRP A 82 3.25 -7.91 -3.29
C TRP A 82 4.66 -8.52 -3.42
N PHE A 83 5.03 -9.00 -4.62
CA PHE A 83 6.34 -9.57 -4.87
C PHE A 83 7.35 -8.46 -5.19
N HIS A 84 8.49 -8.45 -4.50
CA HIS A 84 9.47 -7.37 -4.57
C HIS A 84 9.95 -7.11 -6.00
N GLN A 85 10.30 -8.18 -6.74
CA GLN A 85 10.86 -8.04 -8.08
C GLN A 85 9.87 -7.42 -9.06
N ASP A 86 8.59 -7.79 -8.96
CA ASP A 86 7.55 -7.27 -9.84
C ASP A 86 7.31 -5.78 -9.61
N ALA A 87 7.17 -5.39 -8.33
CA ALA A 87 7.04 -3.98 -7.97
C ALA A 87 8.26 -3.17 -8.42
N HIS A 88 9.47 -3.70 -8.18
CA HIS A 88 10.72 -3.07 -8.60
C HIS A 88 10.79 -2.86 -10.11
N ASP A 89 10.53 -3.92 -10.89
CA ASP A 89 10.60 -3.89 -12.35
C ASP A 89 9.59 -2.93 -12.95
N ILE A 90 8.36 -2.90 -12.40
CA ILE A 90 7.30 -2.00 -12.86
C ILE A 90 7.67 -0.55 -12.63
N LEU A 91 8.19 -0.20 -11.45
CA LEU A 91 8.61 1.17 -11.15
C LEU A 91 9.86 1.57 -11.95
N THR A 92 10.77 0.64 -12.21
CA THR A 92 11.98 0.90 -13.03
C THR A 92 11.63 1.14 -14.50
N LYS A 93 10.67 0.38 -15.04
CA LYS A 93 10.28 0.43 -16.46
C LYS A 93 9.12 1.39 -16.72
N ASN A 94 8.58 2.04 -15.69
CA ASN A 94 7.36 2.84 -15.75
C ASN A 94 6.19 2.09 -16.42
N SER A 95 6.07 0.79 -16.16
CA SER A 95 5.10 -0.09 -16.82
C SER A 95 3.88 -0.41 -15.95
N GLY A 96 3.60 0.45 -14.97
CA GLY A 96 2.41 0.35 -14.14
C GLY A 96 1.16 0.63 -14.96
N THR A 97 0.06 -0.03 -14.65
CA THR A 97 -1.22 0.20 -15.34
C THR A 97 -2.32 0.50 -14.34
N GLU A 98 -3.47 0.92 -14.86
CA GLU A 98 -4.66 1.22 -14.06
C GLU A 98 -5.20 0.02 -13.29
N THR A 99 -4.80 -1.22 -13.63
CA THR A 99 -5.22 -2.39 -12.86
C THR A 99 -4.61 -2.42 -11.47
N VAL A 100 -3.44 -1.77 -11.27
CA VAL A 100 -2.71 -1.80 -10.01
C VAL A 100 -3.48 -0.98 -8.96
N GLU A 101 -4.03 -1.69 -7.97
CA GLU A 101 -4.73 -1.13 -6.82
C GLU A 101 -3.85 -1.06 -5.56
N GLY A 102 -2.83 -1.92 -5.48
CA GLY A 102 -1.93 -1.94 -4.34
C GLY A 102 -0.50 -2.29 -4.70
N LEU A 103 0.46 -1.63 -4.05
CA LEU A 103 1.89 -1.82 -4.28
C LEU A 103 2.67 -1.86 -2.98
N ILE A 104 3.53 -2.88 -2.84
CA ILE A 104 4.52 -3.00 -1.77
C ILE A 104 5.91 -3.03 -2.39
N LEU A 105 6.78 -2.13 -1.93
CA LEU A 105 8.20 -2.20 -2.23
C LEU A 105 9.01 -1.92 -0.96
N ARG A 106 9.89 -2.87 -0.64
CA ARG A 106 10.72 -2.83 0.57
C ARG A 106 12.15 -3.15 0.20
N PHE A 107 13.07 -2.30 0.67
CA PHE A 107 14.50 -2.55 0.59
C PHE A 107 15.12 -2.76 1.97
N GLU A 108 16.29 -3.37 2.01
CA GLU A 108 17.10 -3.48 3.21
C GLU A 108 17.55 -2.09 3.71
N ARG A 109 17.86 -1.96 5.00
CA ARG A 109 18.23 -0.66 5.61
C ARG A 109 19.47 -0.01 5.02
N THR A 110 20.37 -0.80 4.46
CA THR A 110 21.62 -0.35 3.84
C THR A 110 21.44 0.09 2.39
N SER A 111 20.32 -0.28 1.78
CA SER A 111 20.03 -0.04 0.36
C SER A 111 18.87 0.95 0.27
N ARG A 112 19.18 2.22 0.07
CA ARG A 112 18.18 3.26 -0.20
C ARG A 112 18.06 3.43 -1.71
N VAL A 113 16.85 3.24 -2.23
CA VAL A 113 16.57 3.34 -3.67
C VAL A 113 15.58 4.47 -3.92
N CYS A 114 15.77 5.17 -5.03
CA CYS A 114 14.95 6.29 -5.43
C CYS A 114 14.25 5.99 -6.75
N PHE A 115 12.94 6.27 -6.83
CA PHE A 115 12.16 6.19 -8.06
C PHE A 115 11.55 7.55 -8.41
N SER A 116 11.29 7.79 -9.69
CA SER A 116 10.49 8.95 -10.09
C SER A 116 9.03 8.73 -9.75
N ALA A 117 8.34 9.74 -9.20
CA ALA A 117 6.90 9.72 -8.98
C ALA A 117 6.12 9.51 -10.28
N ASP A 118 6.68 9.89 -11.43
CA ASP A 118 6.12 9.65 -12.77
C ASP A 118 5.85 8.15 -13.02
N SER A 119 6.58 7.24 -12.37
CA SER A 119 6.37 5.79 -12.48
C SER A 119 4.99 5.33 -12.01
N PHE A 120 4.30 6.15 -11.22
CA PHE A 120 2.95 5.89 -10.69
C PHE A 120 1.83 6.49 -11.55
N LYS A 121 2.17 7.32 -12.55
CA LYS A 121 1.22 8.15 -13.31
C LYS A 121 0.06 7.37 -13.94
N GLU A 122 0.32 6.17 -14.44
CA GLU A 122 -0.72 5.33 -15.05
C GLU A 122 -1.44 4.40 -14.05
N MET A 123 -0.97 4.30 -12.80
CA MET A 123 -1.60 3.50 -11.73
C MET A 123 -2.76 4.25 -11.08
N LYS A 124 -3.73 4.67 -11.89
CA LYS A 124 -4.80 5.59 -11.48
C LYS A 124 -5.73 5.04 -10.39
N ASN A 125 -5.82 3.71 -10.23
CA ASN A 125 -6.63 3.07 -9.20
C ASN A 125 -5.85 2.66 -7.94
N LEU A 126 -4.58 3.07 -7.82
CA LEU A 126 -3.75 2.74 -6.67
C LEU A 126 -4.35 3.31 -5.38
N ARG A 127 -4.78 2.42 -4.49
CA ARG A 127 -5.40 2.76 -3.19
C ARG A 127 -4.55 2.37 -1.99
N LEU A 128 -3.67 1.37 -2.13
CA LEU A 128 -2.81 0.86 -1.05
C LEU A 128 -1.32 0.98 -1.44
N LEU A 129 -0.56 1.83 -0.75
CA LEU A 129 0.87 2.00 -1.03
C LEU A 129 1.72 1.73 0.21
N GLN A 130 2.67 0.80 0.09
CA GLN A 130 3.69 0.56 1.10
C GLN A 130 5.10 0.69 0.52
N LEU A 131 5.86 1.63 1.05
CA LEU A 131 7.25 1.93 0.69
C LEU A 131 8.13 1.90 1.95
N ASP A 132 9.08 0.97 2.00
CA ASP A 132 10.06 0.86 3.09
C ASP A 132 11.49 1.04 2.54
N ASN A 133 12.21 2.06 3.03
CA ASN A 133 13.53 2.46 2.50
C ASN A 133 13.54 2.86 1.00
N VAL A 134 12.41 3.37 0.52
CA VAL A 134 12.25 3.88 -0.85
C VAL A 134 11.97 5.37 -0.78
N ASP A 135 12.67 6.16 -1.58
CA ASP A 135 12.39 7.58 -1.79
C ASP A 135 11.74 7.78 -3.16
N LEU A 136 10.90 8.80 -3.27
CA LEU A 136 10.39 9.28 -4.56
C LEU A 136 10.98 10.66 -4.87
N THR A 137 11.08 10.99 -6.15
CA THR A 137 11.46 12.32 -6.65
C THR A 137 10.48 12.76 -7.73
N GLY A 138 10.47 14.07 -8.04
CA GLY A 138 9.55 14.63 -9.02
C GLY A 138 8.23 15.07 -8.40
N ASP A 139 7.16 15.02 -9.20
CA ASP A 139 5.82 15.52 -8.87
C ASP A 139 4.96 14.42 -8.22
N TYR A 140 4.63 14.59 -6.95
CA TYR A 140 3.80 13.65 -6.18
C TYR A 140 2.34 13.71 -6.60
N GLY A 141 1.93 14.71 -7.39
CA GLY A 141 0.63 14.76 -8.05
C GLY A 141 0.40 13.62 -9.04
N TYR A 142 1.45 12.88 -9.43
CA TYR A 142 1.32 11.64 -10.20
C TYR A 142 0.88 10.42 -9.38
N LEU A 143 0.93 10.50 -8.04
CA LEU A 143 0.34 9.47 -7.21
C LEU A 143 -1.18 9.51 -7.32
N SER A 144 -1.80 8.33 -7.30
CA SER A 144 -3.25 8.23 -7.46
C SER A 144 -4.00 9.01 -6.38
N LYS A 145 -5.02 9.75 -6.82
CA LYS A 145 -5.98 10.39 -5.92
C LYS A 145 -6.87 9.38 -5.20
N GLU A 146 -6.85 8.11 -5.59
CA GLU A 146 -7.56 7.03 -4.92
C GLU A 146 -6.81 6.44 -3.72
N LEU A 147 -5.60 6.91 -3.41
CA LEU A 147 -4.87 6.48 -2.23
C LEU A 147 -5.71 6.63 -0.95
N ARG A 148 -5.93 5.49 -0.29
CA ARG A 148 -6.58 5.41 1.03
C ARG A 148 -5.57 5.12 2.14
N TRP A 149 -4.48 4.43 1.81
CA TRP A 149 -3.43 4.09 2.76
C TRP A 149 -2.05 4.27 2.16
N VAL A 150 -1.21 5.03 2.87
CA VAL A 150 0.20 5.21 2.57
C VAL A 150 1.00 4.81 3.81
N HIS A 151 1.75 3.73 3.72
CA HIS A 151 2.77 3.34 4.69
C HIS A 151 4.12 3.66 4.07
N TRP A 152 4.82 4.64 4.61
CA TRP A 152 6.07 5.14 4.03
C TRP A 152 7.14 5.31 5.10
N GLN A 153 7.88 4.23 5.35
CA GLN A 153 8.87 4.20 6.43
C GLN A 153 10.27 4.48 5.93
N LYS A 154 11.02 5.21 6.77
CA LYS A 154 12.44 5.53 6.59
C LYS A 154 12.71 6.36 5.32
N SER A 155 11.71 7.11 4.88
CA SER A 155 11.88 8.08 3.79
C SER A 155 12.87 9.18 4.19
N ALA A 156 13.53 9.75 3.19
CA ALA A 156 14.43 10.90 3.37
C ALA A 156 13.67 12.20 3.69
N PHE A 157 12.35 12.20 3.48
CA PHE A 157 11.56 13.42 3.61
C PHE A 157 11.63 14.00 5.01
N ARG A 158 11.78 15.32 5.05
CA ARG A 158 11.73 16.12 6.28
C ARG A 158 10.34 16.68 6.54
N TYR A 159 9.49 16.69 5.52
CA TYR A 159 8.10 17.17 5.51
C TYR A 159 7.29 16.36 4.49
N ILE A 160 5.97 16.35 4.62
CA ILE A 160 5.10 15.76 3.60
C ILE A 160 5.10 16.67 2.37
N PRO A 161 5.27 16.14 1.14
CA PRO A 161 5.24 16.95 -0.08
C PRO A 161 3.90 17.69 -0.23
N ASP A 162 3.95 18.99 -0.55
CA ASP A 162 2.76 19.86 -0.63
C ASP A 162 1.82 19.48 -1.79
N ASP A 163 2.38 18.85 -2.84
CA ASP A 163 1.69 18.35 -4.03
C ASP A 163 1.12 16.93 -3.87
N LEU A 164 1.42 16.25 -2.75
CA LEU A 164 0.81 14.95 -2.45
C LEU A 164 -0.68 15.15 -2.13
N TYR A 165 -1.55 14.54 -2.93
CA TYR A 165 -2.99 14.61 -2.70
C TYR A 165 -3.40 13.79 -1.46
N LEU A 166 -3.85 14.48 -0.41
CA LEU A 166 -4.27 13.84 0.85
C LEU A 166 -5.80 13.73 1.01
N GLY A 167 -6.60 14.27 0.08
CA GLY A 167 -8.04 14.45 0.27
C GLY A 167 -8.86 13.16 0.45
N ASN A 168 -8.39 12.04 -0.09
CA ASN A 168 -9.05 10.73 0.05
C ASN A 168 -8.31 9.81 1.05
N LEU A 169 -7.20 10.27 1.63
CA LEU A 169 -6.33 9.43 2.44
C LEU A 169 -6.98 9.17 3.80
N VAL A 170 -7.06 7.90 4.19
CA VAL A 170 -7.57 7.47 5.50
C VAL A 170 -6.43 7.42 6.50
N VAL A 171 -5.29 6.87 6.08
CA VAL A 171 -4.13 6.66 6.94
C VAL A 171 -2.83 6.98 6.21
N ILE A 172 -1.98 7.76 6.87
CA ILE A 172 -0.57 7.94 6.52
C ILE A 172 0.31 7.47 7.70
N ASP A 173 1.10 6.40 7.49
CA ASP A 173 2.05 5.89 8.48
C ASP A 173 3.47 6.22 8.03
N LEU A 174 4.08 7.21 8.68
CA LEU A 174 5.43 7.71 8.37
C LEU A 174 6.45 7.34 9.46
N LYS A 175 6.20 6.25 10.21
CA LYS A 175 7.09 5.82 11.30
C LYS A 175 8.53 5.64 10.81
N HIS A 176 9.47 5.98 11.68
CA HIS A 176 10.91 5.86 11.44
C HIS A 176 11.43 6.70 10.25
N SER A 177 10.65 7.65 9.76
CA SER A 177 11.10 8.66 8.79
C SER A 177 11.63 9.90 9.51
N ASN A 178 12.49 10.68 8.85
CA ASN A 178 13.15 11.85 9.44
C ASN A 178 12.27 13.12 9.38
N ILE A 179 10.97 12.97 9.57
CA ILE A 179 10.00 14.07 9.47
C ILE A 179 10.19 14.99 10.65
N LYS A 180 10.51 16.25 10.35
CA LYS A 180 10.71 17.31 11.35
C LYS A 180 9.45 18.14 11.53
N GLN A 181 8.65 18.30 10.48
CA GLN A 181 7.41 19.07 10.45
C GLN A 181 6.40 18.36 9.54
N VAL A 182 5.11 18.44 9.86
CA VAL A 182 4.06 17.76 9.08
C VAL A 182 3.88 18.44 7.72
N TRP A 183 3.97 19.76 7.67
CA TRP A 183 3.82 20.58 6.46
C TRP A 183 5.04 21.50 6.33
N ASN A 184 5.37 21.92 5.10
CA ASN A 184 6.34 22.98 4.89
C ASN A 184 5.63 24.33 5.13
N GLU A 185 5.87 24.97 6.28
CA GLU A 185 5.34 26.31 6.51
C GLU A 185 5.98 27.27 5.50
N THR A 186 5.23 27.62 4.44
CA THR A 186 5.63 28.73 3.58
C THR A 186 5.48 29.99 4.43
N LYS A 187 6.60 30.64 4.77
CA LYS A 187 6.56 31.98 5.37
C LYS A 187 5.80 32.89 4.41
N VAL A 188 4.58 33.27 4.80
CA VAL A 188 3.87 34.36 4.15
C VAL A 188 4.56 35.64 4.60
N GLU A 189 5.39 36.21 3.74
CA GLU A 189 5.90 37.58 3.95
C GLU A 189 4.73 38.54 3.67
N PHE A 190 4.38 39.35 4.68
CA PHE A 190 3.41 40.45 4.60
C PHE A 190 4.06 41.72 4.08
#